data_AF-A0A2S2N5K9-F1
#
_entry.id   AF-A0A2S2N5K9-F1
#
_cell.length_a   1.000
_cell.length_b   1.000
_cell.length_c   1.000
_cell.angle_alpha   90.00
_cell.angle_beta   90.00
_cell.angle_gamma   90.00
#
_symmetry.space_group_name_H-M   'P 1'
#
loop_
_entity.id
_entity.type
_entity.pdbx_description
1 polymer ?
#
loop_
_entity_poly.entity_id
_entity_poly.type
_entity_poly.pdbx_seq_one_letter_code
_entity_poly.pdbx_strand_id
1 'polypeptide(L)'
;LCVFELPTGVPLRRHFDSDFQGGFHFYAGLEGRALVLRTTSTVYNYDYIWDFLLYPNGVLETKVHATGYIHATFYTPEGRRYGSRVHSHLLGNVHTHLVHYKVDLDVAGSGNSFETMDIRFENTS
;
A
#
# COMPACT_ATOMS: atom_id res chain seq x y z
N LEU A 1 -4.80 -17.22 -7.92
CA LEU A 1 -5.04 -16.52 -6.64
C LEU A 1 -4.35 -17.28 -5.52
N CYS A 2 -3.84 -16.57 -4.52
CA CYS A 2 -3.41 -17.18 -3.27
C CYS A 2 -3.99 -16.41 -2.07
N VAL A 3 -4.17 -17.13 -0.96
CA VAL A 3 -4.66 -16.60 0.31
C VAL A 3 -3.73 -17.07 1.40
N PHE A 4 -3.21 -16.16 2.23
CA PHE A 4 -2.26 -16.51 3.29
C PHE A 4 -2.27 -15.49 4.43
N GLU A 5 -1.90 -15.93 5.62
CA GLU A 5 -1.64 -15.04 6.76
C GLU A 5 -0.19 -14.54 6.70
N LEU A 6 0.01 -13.23 6.85
CA LEU A 6 1.30 -12.56 6.78
C LEU A 6 1.61 -11.89 8.12
N PRO A 7 2.68 -12.31 8.84
CA PRO A 7 3.23 -11.52 9.93
C PRO A 7 3.77 -10.19 9.39
N THR A 8 3.29 -9.08 9.94
CA THR A 8 3.61 -7.73 9.44
C THR A 8 4.97 -7.21 9.92
N GLY A 9 5.61 -7.91 10.86
CA GLY A 9 6.89 -7.52 11.47
C GLY A 9 6.79 -6.41 12.52
N VAL A 10 5.60 -5.87 12.76
CA VAL A 10 5.31 -4.88 13.81
C VAL A 10 4.12 -5.34 14.65
N PRO A 11 4.05 -5.05 15.96
CA PRO A 11 2.88 -5.40 16.77
C PRO A 11 1.67 -4.55 16.37
N LEU A 12 0.48 -5.15 16.31
CA LEU A 12 -0.77 -4.42 16.08
C LEU A 12 -1.04 -3.42 17.21
N ARG A 13 -0.74 -3.83 18.44
CA ARG A 13 -0.75 -2.98 19.62
C ARG A 13 0.22 -3.54 20.64
N ARG A 14 0.88 -2.66 21.40
CA ARG A 14 1.68 -3.06 22.55
C ARG A 14 1.75 -1.95 23.58
N HIS A 15 1.88 -2.32 24.84
CA HIS A 15 2.10 -1.39 25.94
C HIS A 15 2.95 -2.07 27.01
N PHE A 16 3.84 -1.28 27.63
CA PHE A 16 4.61 -1.68 28.79
C PHE A 16 4.33 -0.65 29.88
N ASP A 17 3.69 -1.09 30.94
CA ASP A 17 3.26 -0.23 32.05
C ASP A 17 4.31 -0.29 33.15
N SER A 18 5.21 0.70 33.16
CA SER A 18 6.29 0.78 34.16
C SER A 18 5.76 1.34 35.47
N ASP A 19 6.25 0.79 36.59
CA ASP A 19 6.02 1.40 37.91
C ASP A 19 6.93 2.62 38.18
N PHE A 20 7.83 2.95 37.24
CA PHE A 20 8.87 3.99 37.36
C PHE A 20 9.82 3.82 38.55
N GLN A 21 9.86 2.64 39.15
CA GLN A 21 10.73 2.25 40.28
C GLN A 21 11.69 1.11 39.91
N GLY A 22 11.85 0.85 38.60
CA GLY A 22 12.70 -0.21 38.07
C GLY A 22 11.98 -1.52 37.79
N GLY A 23 10.65 -1.57 37.95
CA GLY A 23 9.79 -2.71 37.62
C GLY A 23 8.67 -2.34 36.63
N PHE A 24 7.63 -3.17 36.63
CA PHE A 24 6.45 -3.03 35.76
C PHE A 24 5.22 -3.67 36.38
N HIS A 25 4.04 -3.12 36.10
CA HIS A 25 2.77 -3.73 36.49
C HIS A 25 2.33 -4.80 35.50
N PHE A 26 2.40 -4.48 34.19
CA PHE A 26 2.11 -5.45 33.14
C PHE A 26 2.78 -5.08 31.81
N TYR A 27 2.92 -6.11 30.97
CA TYR A 27 3.20 -5.97 29.55
C TYR A 27 2.07 -6.64 28.78
N ALA A 28 1.57 -5.97 27.76
CA ALA A 28 0.59 -6.53 26.84
C ALA A 28 0.98 -6.21 25.41
N GLY A 29 1.01 -7.21 24.55
CA GLY A 29 1.31 -7.06 23.14
C GLY A 29 0.47 -8.01 22.29
N LEU A 30 0.15 -7.58 21.09
CA LEU A 30 -0.46 -8.40 20.06
C LEU A 30 0.40 -8.30 18.81
N GLU A 31 0.95 -9.43 18.37
CA GLU A 31 1.70 -9.52 17.12
C GLU A 31 0.82 -9.06 15.95
N GLY A 32 1.35 -8.21 15.07
CA GLY A 32 0.60 -7.73 13.92
C GLY A 32 0.63 -8.77 12.79
N ARG A 33 -0.55 -9.13 12.32
CA ARG A 33 -0.76 -10.04 11.19
C ARG A 33 -1.80 -9.46 10.24
N ALA A 34 -1.80 -9.91 9.00
CA ALA A 34 -2.85 -9.59 8.02
C ALA A 34 -3.18 -10.84 7.19
N LEU A 35 -4.46 -11.04 6.85
CA LEU A 35 -4.86 -12.00 5.83
C LEU A 35 -4.72 -11.34 4.47
N VAL A 36 -3.94 -11.93 3.57
CA VAL A 36 -3.69 -11.40 2.23
C VAL A 36 -4.44 -12.24 1.21
N LEU A 37 -5.27 -11.61 0.39
CA LEU A 37 -5.78 -12.15 -0.87
C LEU A 37 -4.99 -11.52 -2.02
N ARG A 38 -4.28 -12.36 -2.77
CA ARG A 38 -3.39 -11.91 -3.86
C ARG A 38 -3.75 -12.55 -5.19
N THR A 39 -3.68 -11.74 -6.24
CA THR A 39 -3.68 -12.21 -7.63
C THR A 39 -2.66 -11.44 -8.46
N THR A 40 -2.36 -11.94 -9.66
CA THR A 40 -1.47 -11.28 -10.60
C THR A 40 -2.14 -11.08 -11.95
N SER A 41 -1.70 -10.08 -12.70
CA SER A 41 -2.08 -9.89 -14.10
C SER A 41 -0.84 -9.59 -14.93
N THR A 42 -0.52 -10.52 -15.84
CA THR A 42 0.57 -10.39 -16.80
C THR A 42 -0.03 -10.30 -18.18
N VAL A 43 -0.28 -9.08 -18.66
CA VAL A 43 -0.90 -8.86 -19.98
C VAL A 43 0.13 -9.07 -21.09
N TYR A 44 1.33 -8.54 -20.88
CA TYR A 44 2.46 -8.65 -21.81
C TYR A 44 3.78 -8.53 -21.04
N ASN A 45 4.39 -7.36 -21.03
CA ASN A 45 5.71 -7.13 -20.43
C ASN A 45 5.67 -6.87 -18.92
N TYR A 46 4.57 -6.29 -18.41
CA TYR A 46 4.41 -6.00 -16.99
C TYR A 46 3.72 -7.15 -16.25
N ASP A 47 4.14 -7.34 -15.01
CA ASP A 47 3.47 -8.16 -14.01
C ASP A 47 2.95 -7.24 -12.91
N TYR A 48 1.63 -7.13 -12.79
CA TYR A 48 1.01 -6.46 -11.64
C TYR A 48 0.61 -7.47 -10.59
N ILE A 49 0.96 -7.19 -9.33
CA ILE A 49 0.51 -7.94 -8.16
C ILE A 49 -0.55 -7.09 -7.44
N TRP A 50 -1.72 -7.67 -7.25
CA TRP A 50 -2.88 -7.04 -6.64
C TRP A 50 -3.15 -7.69 -5.28
N ASP A 51 -3.07 -6.90 -4.22
CA ASP A 51 -3.29 -7.37 -2.86
C ASP A 51 -4.47 -6.68 -2.20
N PHE A 52 -5.27 -7.48 -1.51
CA PHE A 52 -6.23 -7.03 -0.50
C PHE A 52 -5.79 -7.60 0.85
N LEU A 53 -5.43 -6.73 1.79
CA LEU A 53 -4.96 -7.08 3.13
C LEU A 53 -6.05 -6.79 4.15
N LEU A 54 -6.48 -7.81 4.90
CA LEU A 54 -7.46 -7.69 5.97
C LEU A 54 -6.74 -7.80 7.31
N TYR A 55 -6.81 -6.73 8.11
CA TYR A 55 -6.18 -6.66 9.42
C TYR A 55 -7.16 -7.08 10.53
N PRO A 56 -6.67 -7.68 11.64
CA PRO A 56 -7.51 -8.11 12.77
C PRO A 56 -8.30 -7.00 13.47
N ASN A 57 -7.94 -5.73 13.26
CA ASN A 57 -8.65 -4.56 13.81
C ASN A 57 -9.74 -4.02 12.87
N GLY A 58 -10.06 -4.72 11.77
CA GLY A 58 -11.08 -4.32 10.81
C GLY A 58 -10.59 -3.38 9.69
N VAL A 59 -9.31 -3.02 9.67
CA VAL A 59 -8.72 -2.24 8.57
C VAL A 59 -8.60 -3.12 7.32
N LEU A 60 -8.99 -2.57 6.17
CA LEU A 60 -8.77 -3.15 4.84
C LEU A 60 -7.79 -2.24 4.07
N GLU A 61 -6.75 -2.84 3.49
CA GLU A 61 -5.77 -2.14 2.66
C GLU A 61 -5.70 -2.79 1.27
N THR A 62 -5.60 -1.95 0.23
CA THR A 62 -5.41 -2.41 -1.15
C THR A 62 -4.05 -1.96 -1.66
N LYS A 63 -3.27 -2.86 -2.28
CA LYS A 63 -1.96 -2.53 -2.88
C LYS A 63 -1.86 -3.02 -4.32
N VAL A 64 -1.09 -2.26 -5.10
CA VAL A 64 -0.63 -2.67 -6.43
C VAL A 64 0.88 -2.57 -6.47
N HIS A 65 1.52 -3.64 -6.91
CA HIS A 65 2.96 -3.67 -7.17
C HIS A 65 3.18 -3.88 -8.65
N ALA A 66 3.91 -2.97 -9.30
CA ALA A 66 4.35 -3.14 -10.69
C ALA A 66 5.74 -3.76 -10.71
N THR A 67 5.90 -4.86 -11.43
CA THR A 67 7.18 -5.52 -11.70
C THR A 67 7.17 -6.07 -13.14
N GLY A 68 8.14 -6.93 -13.47
CA GLY A 68 8.33 -7.47 -14.81
C GLY A 68 9.29 -6.61 -15.65
N TYR A 69 9.07 -6.59 -16.95
CA TYR A 69 9.88 -5.84 -17.90
C TYR A 69 9.26 -4.47 -18.23
N ILE A 70 10.10 -3.46 -18.40
CA ILE A 70 9.66 -2.15 -18.88
C ILE A 70 9.23 -2.21 -20.35
N HIS A 71 8.30 -1.32 -20.73
CA HIS A 71 8.10 -1.03 -22.15
C HIS A 71 9.30 -0.22 -22.67
N ALA A 72 9.82 -0.60 -23.84
CA ALA A 72 11.03 -0.02 -24.39
C ALA A 72 11.00 0.10 -25.91
N THR A 73 11.71 1.10 -26.43
CA THR A 73 11.93 1.33 -27.87
C THR A 73 13.42 1.32 -28.21
N PHE A 74 13.76 1.30 -29.50
CA PHE A 74 15.15 1.40 -29.94
C PHE A 74 15.77 2.75 -29.54
N TYR A 75 17.03 2.73 -29.08
CA TYR A 75 17.72 3.96 -28.66
C TYR A 75 18.15 4.81 -29.85
N THR A 76 17.78 6.10 -29.82
CA THR A 76 18.40 7.18 -30.60
C THR A 76 18.75 8.36 -29.68
N PRO A 77 19.68 9.25 -30.08
CA PRO A 77 19.98 10.46 -29.31
C PRO A 77 18.75 11.33 -29.03
N GLU A 78 17.82 11.46 -29.99
CA GLU A 78 16.59 12.25 -29.88
C GLU A 78 15.60 11.65 -28.88
N GLY A 79 15.60 10.31 -28.75
CA GLY A 79 14.75 9.57 -27.84
C GLY A 79 14.96 9.92 -26.36
N ARG A 80 16.11 10.50 -25.98
CA ARG A 80 16.39 10.93 -24.59
C ARG A 80 15.43 12.02 -24.07
N ARG A 81 14.66 12.67 -24.95
CA ARG A 81 13.59 13.59 -24.55
C ARG A 81 12.37 12.86 -23.95
N TYR A 82 12.23 11.57 -24.21
CA TYR A 82 11.06 10.75 -23.86
C TYR A 82 11.41 9.54 -22.99
N GLY A 83 12.62 9.49 -22.42
CA GLY A 83 13.05 8.33 -21.63
C GLY A 83 14.56 8.29 -21.37
N SER A 84 15.00 7.18 -20.79
CA SER A 84 16.40 6.94 -20.41
C SER A 84 17.00 5.78 -21.20
N ARG A 85 18.26 5.90 -21.63
CA ARG A 85 18.99 4.78 -22.24
C ARG A 85 19.31 3.77 -21.15
N VAL A 86 18.79 2.56 -21.26
CA VAL A 86 18.96 1.49 -20.27
C VAL A 86 19.89 0.38 -20.75
N HIS A 87 20.15 0.30 -22.06
CA HIS A 87 21.12 -0.62 -22.66
C HIS A 87 21.64 -0.07 -24.00
N SER A 88 22.59 -0.76 -24.64
CA SER A 88 23.28 -0.32 -25.88
C SER A 88 22.33 0.19 -26.97
N HIS A 89 21.22 -0.49 -27.22
CA HIS A 89 20.24 -0.14 -28.24
C HIS A 89 18.82 0.03 -27.68
N LEU A 90 18.69 0.27 -26.36
CA LEU A 90 17.41 0.23 -25.65
C LEU A 90 17.14 1.52 -24.89
N LEU A 91 16.00 2.13 -25.17
CA LEU A 91 15.45 3.29 -24.47
C LEU A 91 14.24 2.83 -23.63
N GLY A 92 14.28 3.08 -22.32
CA GLY A 92 13.12 2.93 -21.45
C GLY A 92 12.27 4.20 -21.51
N ASN A 93 11.09 4.12 -22.12
CA ASN A 93 10.20 5.26 -22.33
C ASN A 93 9.59 5.72 -21.00
N VAL A 94 9.50 7.02 -20.78
CA VAL A 94 8.78 7.60 -19.65
C VAL A 94 7.28 7.34 -19.79
N HIS A 95 6.65 6.94 -18.70
CA HIS A 95 5.20 6.68 -18.64
C HIS A 95 4.71 6.83 -17.20
N THR A 96 3.39 6.86 -17.04
CA THR A 96 2.73 6.91 -15.75
C THR A 96 1.84 5.69 -15.58
N HIS A 97 1.86 5.10 -14.39
CA HIS A 97 0.90 4.07 -14.00
C HIS A 97 -0.27 4.76 -13.30
N LEU A 98 -1.47 4.60 -13.86
CA LEU A 98 -2.72 5.05 -13.25
C LEU A 98 -3.59 3.83 -12.98
N VAL A 99 -4.08 3.72 -11.75
CA VAL A 99 -4.94 2.62 -11.30
C VAL A 99 -6.23 3.22 -10.75
N HIS A 100 -7.36 2.57 -11.03
CA HIS A 100 -8.66 3.02 -10.56
C HIS A 100 -9.35 1.90 -9.78
N TYR A 101 -9.83 2.22 -8.57
CA TYR A 101 -10.61 1.33 -7.72
C TYR A 101 -12.02 1.88 -7.53
N LYS A 102 -13.02 1.00 -7.58
CA LYS A 102 -14.35 1.30 -7.04
C LYS A 102 -14.39 0.85 -5.58
N VAL A 103 -14.71 1.75 -4.67
CA VAL A 103 -14.88 1.46 -3.23
C VAL A 103 -16.31 1.81 -2.83
N ASP A 104 -17.18 0.81 -2.84
CA ASP A 104 -18.61 0.93 -2.58
C ASP A 104 -18.87 0.60 -1.09
N LEU A 105 -18.79 1.61 -0.22
CA LEU A 105 -18.92 1.43 1.22
C LEU A 105 -20.37 1.59 1.65
N ASP A 106 -20.95 0.54 2.22
CA ASP A 106 -22.21 0.58 2.97
C ASP A 106 -21.92 0.63 4.47
N VAL A 107 -21.55 1.80 5.00
CA VAL A 107 -21.17 1.96 6.41
C VAL A 107 -22.41 1.84 7.30
N ALA A 108 -22.58 0.68 7.93
CA ALA A 108 -23.76 0.33 8.73
C ALA A 108 -25.10 0.40 7.95
N GLY A 109 -25.05 0.18 6.63
CA GLY A 109 -26.19 0.27 5.71
C GLY A 109 -25.94 1.25 4.57
N SER A 110 -26.92 1.40 3.66
CA SER A 110 -26.76 2.17 2.43
C SER A 110 -27.01 3.69 2.57
N GLY A 111 -27.47 4.15 3.73
CA GLY A 111 -27.81 5.55 3.99
C GLY A 111 -26.62 6.36 4.48
N ASN A 112 -25.59 6.53 3.65
CA ASN A 112 -24.35 7.19 4.05
C ASN A 112 -24.24 8.66 3.61
N SER A 113 -23.42 9.43 4.34
CA SER A 113 -22.96 10.78 4.01
C SER A 113 -21.42 10.80 3.93
N PHE A 114 -20.85 11.91 3.48
CA PHE A 114 -19.41 12.12 3.44
C PHE A 114 -19.03 13.34 4.28
N GLU A 115 -18.02 13.18 5.13
CA GLU A 115 -17.50 14.25 5.98
C GLU A 115 -15.97 14.24 5.96
N THR A 116 -15.38 15.41 6.22
CA THR A 116 -13.94 15.61 6.36
C THR A 116 -13.66 16.34 7.65
N MET A 117 -12.60 15.93 8.36
CA MET A 117 -12.13 16.62 9.56
C MET A 117 -10.72 17.16 9.31
N ASP A 118 -10.43 18.35 9.85
CA ASP A 118 -9.14 19.02 9.77
C ASP A 118 -8.87 19.80 11.06
N ILE A 119 -7.60 20.09 11.35
CA ILE A 119 -7.18 20.82 12.55
C ILE A 119 -6.94 22.28 12.19
N ARG A 120 -7.49 23.21 12.99
CA ARG A 120 -7.24 24.64 12.84
C ARG A 120 -6.85 25.24 14.17
N PHE A 121 -5.91 26.18 14.13
CA PHE A 121 -5.61 27.01 15.29
C PHE A 121 -6.77 27.97 15.55
N GLU A 122 -7.13 28.13 16.81
CA GLU A 122 -8.07 29.14 17.27
C GLU A 122 -7.31 30.12 18.17
N ASN A 123 -7.38 31.42 17.87
CA ASN A 123 -6.83 32.42 18.77
C ASN A 123 -7.86 32.74 19.86
N THR A 124 -7.56 32.34 21.10
CA THR A 124 -8.41 32.58 22.27
C THR A 124 -7.97 33.79 23.10
N SER A 125 -7.18 34.71 22.52
CA SER A 125 -6.74 35.98 23.14
C SER A 125 -7.47 37.20 22.60
#